data_AF-A0A453K2L7-F1
#
_entry.id   AF-A0A453K2L7-F1
#
_cell.length_a   1.000
_cell.length_b   1.000
_cell.length_c   1.000
_cell.angle_alpha   90.00
_cell.angle_beta   90.00
_cell.angle_gamma   90.00
#
_symmetry.space_group_name_H-M   'P 1'
#
loop_
_entity.id
_entity.type
_entity.pdbx_description
1 polymer ?
#
loop_
_entity_poly.entity_id
_entity_poly.type
_entity_poly.pdbx_seq_one_letter_code
_entity_poly.pdbx_strand_id
1 'polypeptide(L)'
;PAIVEDNIMHQLVKSGKRVVMMGDDTWIQLYPEHFNKSFPYPSFNVKDLDTVDNGVIDHLLPSLHENDWDVLIAHFLGVDHAGHIFGVDSTPMIQKLEQYNQILEDVIDTLKSLSTPGGPHENTLLLVMGDHGQTLNGDHGGGTAEEVETSLFAWSPKTPPDAVLSVLGENSCNFDLHGKEVCVSTMQQVNSDCALPYGCSILSILLSFS
;
A
#
# COMPACT_ATOMS: atom_id res chain seq x y z
N PRO A 1 -16.48 -16.46 -3.82
CA PRO A 1 -17.69 -15.89 -4.45
C PRO A 1 -17.46 -14.40 -4.65
N ALA A 2 -17.96 -13.80 -5.74
CA ALA A 2 -17.82 -12.37 -5.96
C ALA A 2 -18.53 -11.58 -4.85
N ILE A 3 -17.93 -10.48 -4.41
CA ILE A 3 -18.51 -9.57 -3.43
C ILE A 3 -19.57 -8.73 -4.14
N VAL A 4 -20.75 -8.62 -3.53
CA VAL A 4 -21.91 -7.89 -4.10
C VAL A 4 -22.37 -6.74 -3.21
N GLU A 5 -21.90 -6.72 -1.96
CA GLU A 5 -22.16 -5.68 -0.98
C GLU A 5 -21.46 -4.38 -1.36
N ASP A 6 -22.03 -3.26 -0.91
CA ASP A 6 -21.41 -1.95 -1.11
C ASP A 6 -20.09 -1.83 -0.35
N ASN A 7 -19.05 -1.36 -1.04
CA ASN A 7 -17.70 -1.22 -0.52
C ASN A 7 -16.93 -0.18 -1.35
N ILE A 8 -15.68 0.10 -0.97
CA ILE A 8 -14.88 1.13 -1.64
C ILE A 8 -14.68 0.85 -3.14
N MET A 9 -14.46 -0.41 -3.54
CA MET A 9 -14.29 -0.77 -4.95
C MET A 9 -15.55 -0.49 -5.74
N HIS A 10 -16.72 -0.82 -5.17
CA HIS A 10 -18.00 -0.52 -5.78
C HIS A 10 -18.19 1.00 -5.98
N GLN A 11 -17.89 1.80 -4.95
CA GLN A 11 -18.03 3.26 -5.01
C GLN A 11 -17.03 3.91 -5.98
N LEU A 12 -15.80 3.39 -6.08
CA LEU A 12 -14.80 3.85 -7.05
C LEU A 12 -15.29 3.63 -8.48
N VAL A 13 -15.73 2.42 -8.82
CA VAL A 13 -16.23 2.10 -10.17
C VAL A 13 -17.50 2.89 -10.49
N LYS A 14 -18.44 2.98 -9.53
CA LYS A 14 -19.68 3.75 -9.69
C LYS A 14 -19.44 5.24 -9.90
N SER A 15 -18.36 5.80 -9.34
CA SER A 15 -17.93 7.18 -9.56
C SER A 15 -17.07 7.37 -10.82
N GLY A 16 -16.92 6.32 -11.64
CA GLY A 16 -16.21 6.37 -12.91
C GLY A 16 -14.68 6.39 -12.77
N LYS A 17 -14.15 6.01 -11.60
CA LYS A 17 -12.70 5.93 -11.36
C LYS A 17 -12.12 4.72 -12.08
N ARG A 18 -10.94 4.92 -12.67
CA ARG A 18 -10.16 3.86 -13.31
C ARG A 18 -9.29 3.18 -12.26
N VAL A 19 -9.52 1.90 -12.04
CA VAL A 19 -8.81 1.13 -11.01
C VAL A 19 -7.86 0.13 -11.67
N VAL A 20 -6.60 0.15 -11.23
CA VAL A 20 -5.56 -0.80 -11.61
C VAL A 20 -5.19 -1.64 -10.40
N MET A 21 -5.08 -2.95 -10.58
CA MET A 21 -4.67 -3.88 -9.51
C MET A 21 -3.51 -4.75 -9.98
N MET A 22 -2.56 -5.03 -9.11
CA MET A 22 -1.46 -5.97 -9.35
C MET A 22 -1.16 -6.74 -8.06
N GLY A 23 -0.85 -8.03 -8.18
CA GLY A 23 -0.55 -8.89 -7.04
C GLY A 23 -1.49 -10.07 -6.90
N ASP A 24 -1.91 -10.36 -5.66
CA ASP A 24 -2.75 -11.52 -5.31
C ASP A 24 -4.01 -11.69 -6.19
N ASP A 25 -4.11 -12.82 -6.88
CA ASP A 25 -5.24 -13.14 -7.76
C ASP A 25 -6.62 -13.26 -7.07
N THR A 26 -6.65 -13.35 -5.73
CA THR A 26 -7.91 -13.38 -4.96
C THR A 26 -8.76 -12.13 -5.22
N TRP A 27 -8.12 -10.98 -5.48
CA TRP A 27 -8.81 -9.74 -5.84
C TRP A 27 -9.70 -9.91 -7.08
N ILE A 28 -9.24 -10.63 -8.10
CA ILE A 28 -10.00 -10.81 -9.35
C ILE A 28 -11.18 -11.77 -9.13
N GLN A 29 -11.04 -12.70 -8.19
CA GLN A 29 -12.13 -13.60 -7.81
C GLN A 29 -13.21 -12.87 -7.01
N LEU A 30 -12.81 -11.92 -6.15
CA LEU A 30 -13.71 -11.12 -5.32
C LEU A 30 -14.36 -9.97 -6.10
N TYR A 31 -13.62 -9.32 -7.01
CA TYR A 31 -14.03 -8.12 -7.74
C TYR A 31 -13.86 -8.25 -9.27
N PRO A 32 -14.51 -9.24 -9.92
CA PRO A 32 -14.24 -9.59 -11.31
C PRO A 32 -14.49 -8.48 -12.35
N GLU A 33 -15.31 -7.47 -12.01
CA GLU A 33 -15.70 -6.39 -12.93
C GLU A 33 -15.24 -5.00 -12.49
N HIS A 34 -14.41 -4.90 -11.44
CA HIS A 34 -14.08 -3.60 -10.83
C HIS A 34 -12.74 -3.00 -11.27
N PHE A 35 -11.96 -3.71 -12.10
CA PHE A 35 -10.64 -3.28 -12.54
C PHE A 35 -10.64 -2.94 -14.03
N ASN A 36 -10.06 -1.79 -14.38
CA ASN A 36 -9.81 -1.39 -15.76
C ASN A 36 -8.60 -2.13 -16.34
N LYS A 37 -7.61 -2.41 -15.48
CA LYS A 37 -6.42 -3.20 -15.80
C LYS A 37 -6.04 -4.00 -14.56
N SER A 38 -5.63 -5.26 -14.74
CA SER A 38 -5.20 -6.10 -13.65
C SER A 38 -4.00 -6.97 -14.02
N PHE A 39 -3.09 -7.17 -13.09
CA PHE A 39 -1.93 -8.06 -13.20
C PHE A 39 -1.93 -9.07 -12.03
N PRO A 40 -2.80 -10.10 -12.10
CA PRO A 40 -2.93 -11.08 -11.03
C PRO A 40 -1.85 -12.16 -11.08
N TYR A 41 -1.43 -12.61 -9.89
CA TYR A 41 -0.45 -13.67 -9.70
C TYR A 41 -0.99 -14.73 -8.73
N PRO A 42 -0.73 -16.03 -8.96
CA PRO A 42 -1.18 -17.09 -8.06
C PRO A 42 -0.61 -16.92 -6.65
N SER A 43 -1.48 -16.82 -5.64
CA SER A 43 -1.09 -16.45 -4.27
C SER A 43 -0.98 -17.63 -3.29
N PHE A 44 -1.69 -18.73 -3.53
CA PHE A 44 -1.80 -19.81 -2.53
C PHE A 44 -0.52 -20.66 -2.31
N ASN A 45 0.54 -20.45 -3.10
CA ASN A 45 1.81 -21.15 -2.89
C ASN A 45 2.68 -20.39 -1.88
N VAL A 46 2.47 -20.63 -0.59
CA VAL A 46 3.23 -20.00 0.51
C VAL A 46 4.74 -20.22 0.47
N LYS A 47 5.25 -21.16 -0.33
CA LYS A 47 6.71 -21.35 -0.52
C LYS A 47 7.31 -20.42 -1.56
N ASP A 48 6.48 -19.75 -2.34
CA ASP A 48 6.89 -18.79 -3.34
C ASP A 48 6.95 -17.40 -2.71
N LEU A 49 8.16 -16.91 -2.48
CA LEU A 49 8.33 -15.58 -1.92
C LEU A 49 8.33 -14.49 -3.00
N ASP A 50 8.49 -14.84 -4.28
CA ASP A 50 9.07 -13.94 -5.28
C ASP A 50 8.17 -13.67 -6.48
N THR A 51 7.37 -14.64 -6.95
CA THR A 51 6.61 -14.47 -8.19
C THR A 51 5.62 -13.31 -8.12
N VAL A 52 4.87 -13.22 -7.02
CA VAL A 52 3.86 -12.17 -6.81
C VAL A 52 4.56 -10.82 -6.68
N ASP A 53 5.56 -10.72 -5.79
CA ASP A 53 6.28 -9.48 -5.53
C ASP A 53 6.98 -8.95 -6.79
N ASN A 54 7.74 -9.79 -7.49
CA ASN A 54 8.43 -9.39 -8.72
C ASN A 54 7.44 -9.01 -9.81
N GLY A 55 6.32 -9.73 -9.90
CA GLY A 55 5.24 -9.41 -10.81
C GLY A 55 4.57 -8.06 -10.52
N VAL A 56 4.46 -7.67 -9.25
CA VAL A 56 4.03 -6.34 -8.84
C VAL A 56 5.08 -5.30 -9.24
N ILE A 57 6.36 -5.54 -8.94
CA ILE A 57 7.47 -4.61 -9.24
C ILE A 57 7.57 -4.31 -10.74
N ASP A 58 7.47 -5.35 -11.57
CA ASP A 58 7.54 -5.26 -13.04
C ASP A 58 6.46 -4.35 -13.64
N HIS A 59 5.36 -4.12 -12.92
CA HIS A 59 4.25 -3.30 -13.38
C HIS A 59 4.06 -2.00 -12.59
N LEU A 60 4.49 -1.94 -11.33
CA LEU A 60 4.26 -0.81 -10.44
C LEU A 60 4.93 0.46 -10.95
N LEU A 61 6.26 0.46 -11.06
CA LEU A 61 7.02 1.65 -11.47
C LEU A 61 6.64 2.11 -12.89
N PRO A 62 6.51 1.24 -13.91
CA PRO A 62 6.02 1.66 -15.22
C PRO A 62 4.63 2.30 -15.17
N SER A 63 3.72 1.78 -14.33
CA SER A 63 2.35 2.33 -14.23
C SER A 63 2.33 3.74 -13.64
N LEU A 64 3.31 4.14 -12.82
CA LEU A 64 3.41 5.52 -12.33
C LEU A 64 3.67 6.52 -13.47
N HIS A 65 4.25 6.09 -14.59
CA HIS A 65 4.43 6.96 -15.74
C HIS A 65 3.19 7.06 -16.64
N GLU A 66 2.16 6.26 -16.38
CA GLU A 66 0.92 6.22 -17.15
C GLU A 66 -0.18 7.09 -16.51
N ASN A 67 -1.01 7.70 -17.36
CA ASN A 67 -2.15 8.52 -16.91
C ASN A 67 -3.48 7.75 -16.97
N ASP A 68 -3.43 6.42 -17.02
CA ASP A 68 -4.57 5.55 -17.28
C ASP A 68 -5.27 4.97 -16.05
N TRP A 69 -4.91 5.48 -14.86
CA TRP A 69 -5.48 5.09 -13.57
C TRP A 69 -5.82 6.30 -12.70
N ASP A 70 -6.83 6.14 -11.85
CA ASP A 70 -7.16 7.05 -10.75
C ASP A 70 -6.94 6.38 -9.39
N VAL A 71 -7.02 5.04 -9.34
CA VAL A 71 -6.60 4.25 -8.17
C VAL A 71 -5.70 3.11 -8.65
N LEU A 72 -4.53 2.96 -8.02
CA LEU A 72 -3.61 1.84 -8.26
C LEU A 72 -3.43 1.06 -6.96
N ILE A 73 -3.67 -0.24 -7.01
CA ILE A 73 -3.52 -1.17 -5.89
C ILE A 73 -2.39 -2.14 -6.21
N ALA A 74 -1.35 -2.15 -5.38
CA ALA A 74 -0.23 -3.09 -5.46
C ALA A 74 -0.21 -3.96 -4.20
N HIS A 75 -0.48 -5.25 -4.35
CA HIS A 75 -0.61 -6.19 -3.23
C HIS A 75 0.54 -7.20 -3.23
N PHE A 76 1.45 -7.05 -2.26
CA PHE A 76 2.62 -7.92 -2.10
C PHE A 76 2.36 -9.04 -1.09
N LEU A 77 3.08 -10.17 -1.21
CA LEU A 77 2.88 -11.36 -0.35
C LEU A 77 4.18 -11.94 0.23
N GLY A 78 5.35 -11.57 -0.28
CA GLY A 78 6.61 -12.20 0.12
C GLY A 78 6.92 -12.14 1.61
N VAL A 79 6.54 -11.08 2.32
CA VAL A 79 6.69 -10.97 3.79
C VAL A 79 5.78 -11.96 4.53
N ASP A 80 4.50 -12.08 4.16
CA ASP A 80 3.59 -13.07 4.77
C ASP A 80 4.14 -14.49 4.57
N HIS A 81 4.48 -14.82 3.32
CA HIS A 81 5.02 -16.13 2.98
C HIS A 81 6.36 -16.41 3.68
N ALA A 82 7.22 -15.40 3.83
CA ALA A 82 8.47 -15.54 4.58
C ALA A 82 8.21 -15.83 6.05
N GLY A 83 7.21 -15.17 6.64
CA GLY A 83 6.72 -15.43 8.00
C GLY A 83 6.32 -16.88 8.17
N HIS A 84 5.37 -17.38 7.36
CA HIS A 84 4.88 -18.76 7.44
C HIS A 84 5.96 -19.83 7.29
N ILE A 85 6.93 -19.62 6.40
CA ILE A 85 7.89 -20.65 6.03
C ILE A 85 9.15 -20.62 6.92
N PHE A 86 9.59 -19.44 7.32
CA PHE A 86 10.88 -19.25 7.98
C PHE A 86 10.80 -18.58 9.36
N GLY A 87 9.63 -18.06 9.74
CA GLY A 87 9.44 -17.23 10.93
C GLY A 87 9.88 -15.78 10.69
N VAL A 88 9.42 -14.88 11.56
CA VAL A 88 9.68 -13.43 11.41
C VAL A 88 11.12 -13.04 11.70
N ASP A 89 11.81 -13.79 12.57
CA ASP A 89 13.24 -13.61 12.85
C ASP A 89 14.08 -14.52 11.95
N SER A 90 14.06 -14.22 10.65
CA SER A 90 14.74 -15.04 9.64
C SER A 90 15.41 -14.20 8.56
N THR A 91 16.47 -14.75 7.95
CA THR A 91 17.15 -14.08 6.83
C THR A 91 16.20 -13.82 5.63
N PRO A 92 15.31 -14.76 5.24
CA PRO A 92 14.33 -14.47 4.18
C PRO A 92 13.38 -13.32 4.52
N MET A 93 12.95 -13.20 5.77
CA MET A 93 12.14 -12.06 6.22
C MET A 93 12.89 -10.73 6.04
N ILE A 94 14.14 -10.67 6.52
CA ILE A 94 14.98 -9.47 6.40
C ILE A 94 15.15 -9.09 4.92
N GLN A 95 15.43 -10.05 4.05
CA GLN A 95 15.59 -9.80 2.61
C GLN A 95 14.32 -9.25 1.97
N LYS A 96 13.13 -9.70 2.40
CA LYS A 96 11.85 -9.20 1.90
C LYS A 96 11.54 -7.80 2.40
N LEU A 97 11.81 -7.51 3.66
CA LEU A 97 11.67 -6.16 4.20
C LEU A 97 12.63 -5.18 3.52
N GLU A 98 13.88 -5.58 3.24
CA GLU A 98 14.85 -4.78 2.47
C GLU A 98 14.38 -4.54 1.04
N GLN A 99 13.84 -5.57 0.37
CA GLN A 99 13.24 -5.43 -0.96
C GLN A 99 12.08 -4.42 -0.95
N TYR A 100 11.16 -4.52 0.02
CA TYR A 100 10.02 -3.61 0.12
C TYR A 100 10.46 -2.17 0.42
N ASN A 101 11.47 -1.99 1.27
CA ASN A 101 12.02 -0.67 1.55
C ASN A 101 12.60 -0.03 0.27
N GLN A 102 13.39 -0.77 -0.51
CA GLN A 102 13.93 -0.26 -1.77
C GLN A 102 12.83 0.12 -2.77
N ILE A 103 11.80 -0.72 -2.91
CA ILE A 103 10.66 -0.44 -3.82
C ILE A 103 9.91 0.81 -3.36
N LEU A 104 9.69 0.97 -2.06
CA LEU A 104 9.00 2.14 -1.52
C LEU A 104 9.81 3.42 -1.77
N GLU A 105 11.12 3.38 -1.60
CA GLU A 105 12.02 4.49 -1.94
C GLU A 105 11.90 4.85 -3.43
N ASP A 106 11.97 3.85 -4.32
CA ASP A 106 11.85 4.05 -5.78
C ASP A 106 10.48 4.63 -6.18
N VAL A 107 9.39 4.15 -5.57
CA VAL A 107 8.04 4.67 -5.76
C VAL A 107 7.96 6.13 -5.31
N ILE A 108 8.42 6.44 -4.10
CA ILE A 108 8.35 7.80 -3.55
C ILE A 108 9.18 8.76 -4.41
N ASP A 109 10.38 8.37 -4.83
CA ASP A 109 11.24 9.21 -5.64
C ASP A 109 10.66 9.42 -7.06
N THR A 110 10.04 8.38 -7.63
CA THR A 110 9.31 8.49 -8.89
C THR A 110 8.13 9.46 -8.74
N LEU A 111 7.28 9.29 -7.74
CA LEU A 111 6.16 10.19 -7.46
C LEU A 111 6.63 11.63 -7.29
N LYS A 112 7.65 11.88 -6.45
CA LYS A 112 8.23 13.22 -6.25
C LYS A 112 8.70 13.84 -7.56
N SER A 113 9.43 13.09 -8.38
CA SER A 113 9.96 13.58 -9.66
C SER A 113 8.87 14.00 -10.65
N LEU A 114 7.70 13.35 -10.56
CA LEU A 114 6.55 13.53 -11.42
C LEU A 114 5.46 14.44 -10.81
N SER A 115 5.68 14.96 -9.59
CA SER A 115 4.73 15.83 -8.87
C SER A 115 4.93 17.33 -9.16
N THR A 116 5.56 17.68 -10.29
CA THR A 116 5.73 19.08 -10.70
C THR A 116 4.36 19.73 -10.97
N PRO A 117 4.23 21.08 -10.91
CA PRO A 117 2.96 21.75 -11.19
C PRO A 117 2.40 21.37 -12.58
N GLY A 118 1.16 20.85 -12.62
CA GLY A 118 0.54 20.28 -13.82
C GLY A 118 1.07 18.91 -14.26
N GLY A 119 1.98 18.30 -13.49
CA GLY A 119 2.50 16.96 -13.69
C GLY A 119 1.51 15.88 -13.26
N PRO A 120 1.73 14.61 -13.68
CA PRO A 120 0.77 13.53 -13.50
C PRO A 120 0.54 13.18 -12.02
N HIS A 121 1.49 13.49 -11.13
CA HIS A 121 1.39 13.20 -9.70
C HIS A 121 1.24 14.43 -8.80
N GLU A 122 0.95 15.61 -9.35
CA GLU A 122 0.69 16.82 -8.55
C GLU A 122 -0.38 16.61 -7.46
N ASN A 123 -1.32 15.69 -7.70
CA ASN A 123 -2.47 15.39 -6.83
C ASN A 123 -2.53 13.90 -6.45
N THR A 124 -1.40 13.29 -6.09
CA THR A 124 -1.37 11.87 -5.67
C THR A 124 -1.28 11.70 -4.15
N LEU A 125 -2.02 10.72 -3.62
CA LEU A 125 -1.87 10.21 -2.25
C LEU A 125 -1.31 8.79 -2.33
N LEU A 126 -0.14 8.57 -1.74
CA LEU A 126 0.41 7.25 -1.50
C LEU A 126 -0.01 6.79 -0.10
N LEU A 127 -0.61 5.61 -0.02
CA LEU A 127 -0.89 4.88 1.20
C LEU A 127 -0.14 3.55 1.14
N VAL A 128 0.63 3.25 2.17
CA VAL A 128 1.29 1.96 2.37
C VAL A 128 0.78 1.43 3.68
N MET A 129 0.16 0.26 3.68
CA MET A 129 -0.43 -0.27 4.91
C MET A 129 -0.34 -1.78 4.97
N GLY A 130 -0.31 -2.28 6.21
CA GLY A 130 -0.52 -3.69 6.46
C GLY A 130 -1.97 -4.06 6.63
N ASP A 131 -2.37 -5.16 6.01
CA ASP A 131 -3.71 -5.74 6.17
C ASP A 131 -3.83 -6.58 7.45
N HIS A 132 -2.74 -7.20 7.90
CA HIS A 132 -2.60 -7.87 9.20
C HIS A 132 -1.15 -7.81 9.72
N GLY A 133 -0.98 -8.16 10.99
CA GLY A 133 0.32 -8.54 11.57
C GLY A 133 0.47 -10.06 11.62
N GLN A 134 1.54 -10.55 12.24
CA GLN A 134 1.77 -11.99 12.43
C GLN A 134 2.54 -12.29 13.73
N THR A 135 2.32 -13.49 14.27
CA THR A 135 3.10 -13.99 15.41
C THR A 135 4.56 -14.25 15.02
N LEU A 136 5.43 -14.49 16.01
CA LEU A 136 6.86 -14.79 15.77
C LEU A 136 7.09 -16.00 14.84
N ASN A 137 6.14 -16.94 14.81
CA ASN A 137 6.21 -18.13 13.96
C ASN A 137 5.56 -17.92 12.58
N GLY A 138 5.06 -16.72 12.28
CA GLY A 138 4.38 -16.40 11.03
C GLY A 138 2.88 -16.69 11.01
N ASP A 139 2.30 -17.22 12.10
CA ASP A 139 0.86 -17.46 12.15
C ASP A 139 0.10 -16.13 12.23
N HIS A 140 -1.06 -16.07 11.57
CA HIS A 140 -2.02 -14.97 11.66
C HIS A 140 -3.47 -15.48 11.49
N GLY A 141 -4.46 -14.58 11.62
CA GLY A 141 -5.89 -14.91 11.52
C GLY A 141 -6.59 -15.13 12.86
N GLY A 142 -5.84 -15.03 13.96
CA GLY A 142 -6.35 -14.90 15.31
C GLY A 142 -6.65 -13.44 15.68
N GLY A 143 -6.26 -13.05 16.89
CA GLY A 143 -6.60 -11.76 17.46
C GLY A 143 -5.67 -11.33 18.59
N THR A 144 -4.46 -11.90 18.63
CA THR A 144 -3.41 -11.38 19.53
C THR A 144 -2.95 -10.00 19.05
N ALA A 145 -2.26 -9.26 19.91
CA ALA A 145 -1.76 -7.93 19.54
C ALA A 145 -0.86 -8.01 18.30
N GLU A 146 0.03 -9.00 18.25
CA GLU A 146 0.94 -9.24 17.14
C GLU A 146 0.22 -9.52 15.80
N GLU A 147 -0.96 -10.12 15.83
CA GLU A 147 -1.73 -10.46 14.61
C GLU A 147 -2.57 -9.29 14.09
N VAL A 148 -2.90 -8.30 14.94
CA VAL A 148 -3.80 -7.18 14.60
C VAL A 148 -3.08 -5.83 14.54
N GLU A 149 -1.90 -5.72 15.13
CA GLU A 149 -1.05 -4.55 15.02
C GLU A 149 -0.38 -4.50 13.66
N THR A 150 -0.49 -3.36 13.00
CA THR A 150 -0.01 -3.14 11.65
C THR A 150 0.45 -1.70 11.48
N SER A 151 1.22 -1.43 10.43
CA SER A 151 1.68 -0.09 10.11
C SER A 151 0.82 0.56 9.02
N LEU A 152 0.74 1.90 9.09
CA LEU A 152 0.20 2.75 8.04
C LEU A 152 1.20 3.88 7.80
N PHE A 153 1.64 4.01 6.57
CA PHE A 153 2.44 5.14 6.08
C PHE A 153 1.64 5.85 4.98
N ALA A 154 1.62 7.19 5.06
CA ALA A 154 0.95 8.02 4.07
C ALA A 154 1.89 9.12 3.59
N TRP A 155 1.89 9.36 2.28
CA TRP A 155 2.70 10.41 1.65
C TRP A 155 1.91 11.13 0.56
N SER A 156 2.14 12.44 0.44
CA SER A 156 1.58 13.26 -0.64
C SER A 156 2.58 14.37 -0.98
N PRO A 157 2.67 14.81 -2.25
CA PRO A 157 3.48 15.97 -2.61
C PRO A 157 2.85 17.29 -2.15
N LYS A 158 1.57 17.27 -1.76
CA LYS A 158 0.88 18.44 -1.23
C LYS A 158 1.09 18.58 0.26
N THR A 159 1.19 19.84 0.71
CA THR A 159 1.09 20.17 2.12
C THR A 159 -0.28 19.74 2.65
N PRO A 160 -0.34 18.99 3.76
CA PRO A 160 -1.61 18.64 4.40
C PRO A 160 -2.40 19.91 4.76
N PRO A 161 -3.75 19.87 4.72
CA PRO A 161 -4.56 20.98 5.21
C PRO A 161 -4.24 21.31 6.68
N ASP A 162 -4.39 22.58 7.07
CA ASP A 162 -4.09 23.06 8.42
C ASP A 162 -4.80 22.26 9.52
N ALA A 163 -6.01 21.74 9.24
CA ALA A 163 -6.74 20.87 10.16
C ALA A 163 -5.98 19.56 10.46
N VAL A 164 -5.34 18.94 9.46
CA VAL A 164 -4.51 17.74 9.64
C VAL A 164 -3.23 18.09 10.40
N LEU A 165 -2.59 19.21 10.04
CA LEU A 165 -1.39 19.67 10.74
C LEU A 165 -1.63 19.95 12.23
N SER A 166 -2.84 20.38 12.61
CA SER A 166 -3.20 20.62 14.01
C SER A 166 -3.28 19.33 14.86
N VAL A 167 -3.58 18.19 14.24
CA VAL A 167 -3.59 16.86 14.88
C VAL A 167 -2.19 16.24 14.88
N LEU A 168 -1.44 16.39 13.78
CA LEU A 168 -0.02 16.02 13.70
C LEU A 168 0.88 16.93 14.54
N GLY A 169 0.35 17.94 15.22
CA GLY A 169 1.13 18.80 16.14
C GLY A 169 1.39 18.13 17.50
N GLU A 170 0.68 17.05 17.83
CA GLU A 170 0.81 16.32 19.10
C GLU A 170 1.85 15.17 19.00
N ASN A 171 2.95 15.41 18.29
CA ASN A 171 3.93 14.37 17.92
C ASN A 171 5.02 14.13 18.97
N SER A 172 5.50 12.88 18.99
CA SER A 172 6.83 12.55 19.52
C SER A 172 7.81 12.55 18.33
N CYS A 173 8.63 13.59 18.20
CA CYS A 173 9.65 13.66 17.14
C CYS A 173 11.01 13.25 17.70
N ASN A 174 11.68 12.32 17.02
CA ASN A 174 13.05 11.90 17.29
C ASN A 174 13.93 12.18 16.07
N PHE A 175 15.24 12.25 16.27
CA PHE A 175 16.19 12.30 15.17
C PHE A 175 16.63 10.88 14.81
N ASP A 176 16.63 10.56 13.52
CA ASP A 176 17.21 9.31 13.03
C ASP A 176 18.76 9.34 13.14
N LEU A 177 19.40 8.21 12.80
CA LEU A 177 20.85 8.06 12.82
C LEU A 177 21.59 8.98 11.83
N HIS A 178 20.86 9.63 10.91
CA HIS A 178 21.36 10.58 9.93
C HIS A 178 21.04 12.04 10.31
N GLY A 179 20.46 12.27 11.49
CA GLY A 179 20.11 13.60 11.98
C GLY A 179 18.86 14.19 11.33
N LYS A 180 18.04 13.38 10.65
CA LYS A 180 16.75 13.79 10.09
C LYS A 180 15.67 13.64 11.15
N GLU A 181 14.86 14.66 11.32
CA GLU A 181 13.72 14.62 12.24
C GLU A 181 12.63 13.69 11.68
N VAL A 182 12.26 12.70 12.49
CA VAL A 182 11.20 11.73 12.22
C VAL A 182 10.16 11.85 13.32
N CYS A 183 8.95 12.22 12.94
CA CYS A 183 7.84 12.40 13.85
C CYS A 183 6.87 11.23 13.77
N VAL A 184 6.50 10.68 14.93
CA VAL A 184 5.46 9.67 15.05
C VAL A 184 4.23 10.29 15.72
N SER A 185 3.07 10.07 15.10
CA SER A 185 1.76 10.54 15.56
C SER A 185 0.79 9.37 15.62
N THR A 186 -0.20 9.43 16.51
CA THR A 186 -1.32 8.49 16.50
C THR A 186 -2.56 9.23 15.99
N MET A 187 -3.25 8.65 15.01
CA MET A 187 -4.46 9.24 14.45
C MET A 187 -5.58 8.18 14.45
N GLN A 188 -6.75 8.52 14.99
CA GLN A 188 -7.94 7.71 14.78
C GLN A 188 -8.40 7.85 13.33
N GLN A 189 -8.71 6.73 12.69
CA GLN A 189 -9.11 6.63 11.29
C GLN A 189 -10.21 7.65 10.95
N VAL A 190 -9.87 8.63 10.11
CA VAL A 190 -10.79 9.63 9.56
C VAL A 190 -11.03 9.36 8.08
N ASN A 191 -12.28 9.52 7.67
CA ASN A 191 -12.74 9.32 6.29
C ASN A 191 -11.94 10.20 5.31
N SER A 192 -11.56 9.62 4.17
CA SER A 192 -10.74 10.26 3.14
C SER A 192 -11.58 11.15 2.20
N ASP A 193 -11.24 12.43 2.09
CA ASP A 193 -11.91 13.41 1.22
C ASP A 193 -11.51 13.34 -0.28
N CYS A 194 -10.72 12.35 -0.72
CA CYS A 194 -10.41 12.16 -2.16
C CYS A 194 -11.61 11.66 -3.00
N ALA A 195 -12.82 11.61 -2.44
CA ALA A 195 -14.07 11.29 -3.13
C ALA A 195 -14.68 12.49 -3.92
N LEU A 196 -14.05 13.67 -3.89
CA LEU A 196 -14.52 14.89 -4.56
C LEU A 196 -14.06 14.99 -6.04
N PRO A 197 -14.76 15.76 -6.89
CA PRO A 197 -14.63 15.69 -8.37
C PRO A 197 -13.34 16.28 -8.96
N TYR A 198 -12.41 16.76 -8.15
CA TYR A 198 -11.12 17.26 -8.63
C TYR A 198 -10.10 16.12 -8.59
N GLY A 199 -9.60 15.71 -9.76
CA GLY A 199 -8.76 14.52 -9.97
C GLY A 199 -7.66 14.32 -8.93
N CYS A 200 -7.92 13.45 -7.96
CA CYS A 200 -6.96 12.89 -7.00
C CYS A 200 -6.70 11.45 -7.43
N SER A 201 -5.43 11.09 -7.54
CA SER A 201 -5.01 9.70 -7.76
C SER A 201 -4.60 9.08 -6.43
N ILE A 202 -5.07 7.87 -6.13
CA ILE A 202 -4.70 7.14 -4.91
C ILE A 202 -3.85 5.94 -5.30
N LEU A 203 -2.62 5.89 -4.80
CA LEU A 203 -1.78 4.71 -4.86
C LEU A 203 -1.85 4.01 -3.50
N SER A 204 -2.36 2.79 -3.47
CA SER A 204 -2.40 1.94 -2.28
C SER A 204 -1.46 0.76 -2.48
N ILE A 205 -0.40 0.71 -1.69
CA ILE A 205 0.46 -0.45 -1.56
C ILE A 205 0.00 -1.22 -0.33
N LEU A 206 -0.54 -2.40 -0.56
CA LEU A 206 -0.88 -3.36 0.48
C LEU A 206 0.30 -4.29 0.65
N LEU A 207 0.88 -4.25 1.85
CA LEU A 207 1.92 -5.18 2.27
C LEU A 207 1.30 -6.05 3.35
N SER A 208 1.67 -7.30 3.48
CA SER A 208 1.44 -8.00 4.75
C SER A 208 2.64 -7.67 5.65
N PHE A 209 2.41 -7.11 6.84
CA PHE A 209 3.50 -6.67 7.73
C PHE A 209 3.75 -7.68 8.86
N SER A 210 4.92 -7.55 9.50
CA SER A 210 5.32 -8.19 10.77
C SER A 210 5.72 -7.15 11.78
#